data_AF-A0A2V6ERM4-F1
#
_entry.id   AF-A0A2V6ERM4-F1
#
_cell.length_a   1.000
_cell.length_b   1.000
_cell.length_c   1.000
_cell.angle_alpha   90.00
_cell.angle_beta   90.00
_cell.angle_gamma   90.00
#
_symmetry.space_group_name_H-M   'P 1'
#
loop_
_entity.id
_entity.type
_entity.pdbx_description
1 polymer ?
#
loop_
_entity_poly.entity_id
_entity_poly.type
_entity_poly.pdbx_seq_one_letter_code
_entity_poly.pdbx_strand_id
1 'polypeptide(L)' 'IYAMGGRPLTALNIMGIPTDLVPNEVITEILRGSTAKAKEAGCAIIGGHTIRNPEPIYGLSVTGIVS' A
#
# COMPACT_ATOMS: atom_id res chain seq x y z
N ILE A 1 12.16 5.96 1.38
CA ILE A 1 11.95 7.26 2.08
C ILE A 1 12.91 7.42 3.26
N TYR A 2 12.78 6.64 4.34
CA TYR A 2 13.64 6.78 5.53
C TYR A 2 15.15 6.62 5.25
N ALA A 3 15.54 5.66 4.39
CA ALA A 3 16.94 5.49 4.00
C ALA A 3 17.56 6.71 3.31
N MET A 4 16.74 7.61 2.77
CA MET A 4 17.16 8.87 2.16
C MET A 4 17.08 10.06 3.15
N GLY A 5 16.84 9.81 4.44
CA GLY A 5 16.63 10.85 5.46
C GLY A 5 15.27 11.55 5.38
N GLY A 6 14.33 11.06 4.56
CA GLY A 6 13.05 11.70 4.34
C GLY A 6 11.95 11.28 5.30
N ARG A 7 10.93 12.15 5.43
CA ARG A 7 9.67 11.87 6.12
C ARG A 7 8.57 11.54 5.11
N PRO A 8 7.89 10.38 5.22
CA PRO A 8 6.78 10.04 4.34
C PRO A 8 5.58 10.97 4.61
N LEU A 9 4.80 11.26 3.57
CA LEU A 9 3.62 12.13 3.64
C LEU A 9 2.38 11.41 3.13
N THR A 10 2.46 10.86 1.92
CA THR A 10 1.35 10.20 1.25
C THR A 10 1.80 8.90 0.61
N ALA A 11 0.86 7.97 0.44
CA ALA A 11 1.08 6.76 -0.31
C ALA A 11 -0.17 6.32 -1.10
N LEU A 12 0.08 5.57 -2.17
CA LEU A 12 -0.93 4.92 -2.99
C LEU A 12 -0.74 3.41 -2.96
N ASN A 13 -1.83 2.67 -2.79
CA ASN A 13 -1.81 1.21 -2.87
C ASN A 13 -1.54 0.76 -4.33
N ILE A 14 -0.65 -0.21 -4.50
CA ILE A 14 -0.43 -0.92 -5.76
C ILE A 14 -0.73 -2.39 -5.49
N MET A 15 -1.79 -2.91 -6.12
CA MET A 15 -2.24 -4.27 -5.91
C MET A 15 -2.41 -5.00 -7.24
N GLY A 16 -1.90 -6.23 -7.31
CA GLY A 16 -2.19 -7.16 -8.39
C GLY A 16 -2.64 -8.47 -7.75
N ILE A 17 -3.81 -8.98 -8.14
CA ILE A 17 -4.40 -10.13 -7.44
C ILE A 17 -5.20 -11.03 -8.39
N PRO A 18 -5.14 -12.36 -8.22
CA PRO A 18 -6.04 -13.26 -8.93
C PRO A 18 -7.40 -13.24 -8.22
N THR A 19 -8.28 -12.36 -8.71
CA THR A 19 -9.60 -12.06 -8.09
C THR A 19 -10.54 -13.26 -8.03
N ASP A 20 -10.25 -14.30 -8.80
CA ASP A 20 -10.94 -15.60 -8.84
C ASP A 20 -10.43 -16.59 -7.79
N LEU A 21 -9.21 -16.41 -7.28
CA LEU A 21 -8.55 -17.33 -6.34
C LEU A 21 -8.41 -16.76 -4.93
N VAL A 22 -8.38 -15.43 -4.78
CA VAL A 22 -8.20 -14.77 -3.48
C VAL A 22 -9.52 -14.17 -3.00
N PRO A 23 -10.04 -14.60 -1.84
CA PRO A 23 -11.26 -14.05 -1.26
C PRO A 23 -11.12 -12.57 -0.88
N ASN A 24 -12.23 -11.82 -0.97
CA ASN A 24 -12.27 -10.40 -0.63
C ASN A 24 -11.88 -10.10 0.83
N GLU A 25 -12.09 -11.06 1.74
CA GLU A 25 -11.70 -10.96 3.14
C GLU A 25 -10.17 -10.84 3.27
N VAL A 26 -9.43 -11.62 2.48
CA VAL A 26 -7.96 -11.56 2.45
C VAL A 26 -7.49 -10.21 1.91
N ILE A 27 -8.14 -9.70 0.86
CA ILE A 27 -7.87 -8.36 0.30
C ILE A 27 -8.08 -7.27 1.36
N THR A 28 -9.18 -7.38 2.10
CA THR A 28 -9.54 -6.45 3.16
C THR A 28 -8.48 -6.44 4.27
N GLU A 29 -8.01 -7.61 4.69
CA GLU A 29 -6.97 -7.71 5.71
C GLU A 29 -5.61 -7.14 5.26
N ILE A 30 -5.23 -7.34 3.99
CA ILE A 30 -4.03 -6.71 3.41
C ILE A 30 -4.14 -5.19 3.47
N LEU A 31 -5.25 -4.63 3.01
CA LEU A 31 -5.47 -3.18 3.00
C LEU A 31 -5.58 -2.60 4.42
N ARG A 32 -6.16 -3.34 5.35
CA ARG A 32 -6.23 -2.98 6.78
C ARG A 32 -4.83 -2.90 7.39
N GLY A 33 -4.01 -3.93 7.16
CA GLY A 33 -2.62 -3.96 7.61
C GLY A 33 -1.79 -2.80 7.05
N SER A 34 -1.94 -2.52 5.76
CA SER A 34 -1.26 -1.39 5.12
C SER A 34 -1.68 -0.04 5.69
N THR A 35 -2.99 0.16 5.90
CA THR A 35 -3.51 1.42 6.46
C THR A 35 -3.01 1.62 7.89
N ALA A 36 -2.99 0.56 8.70
CA ALA A 36 -2.46 0.60 10.06
C ALA A 36 -0.96 0.98 10.07
N LYS A 37 -0.15 0.36 9.19
CA LYS A 37 1.28 0.67 9.09
C LYS A 37 1.56 2.06 8.54
N ALA A 38 0.80 2.52 7.56
CA ALA A 38 0.92 3.89 7.04
C ALA A 38 0.57 4.91 8.12
N LYS A 39 -0.47 4.66 8.93
CA LYS A 39 -0.84 5.50 10.07
C LYS A 39 0.28 5.57 11.12
N GLU A 40 0.89 4.44 11.47
CA GLU A 40 2.05 4.40 12.37
C GLU A 40 3.22 5.25 11.84
N ALA A 41 3.42 5.27 10.52
CA ALA A 41 4.45 6.06 9.86
C ALA A 41 4.07 7.56 9.69
N GLY A 42 2.88 7.99 10.11
CA GLY A 42 2.38 9.35 9.85
C GLY A 42 2.13 9.65 8.36
N CYS A 43 1.88 8.61 7.57
CA CYS A 43 1.68 8.66 6.13
C CYS A 43 0.21 8.41 5.77
N ALA A 44 -0.39 9.27 4.96
CA ALA A 44 -1.77 9.12 4.52
C ALA A 44 -1.87 8.20 3.28
N ILE A 45 -2.65 7.13 3.35
CA ILE A 45 -3.09 6.41 2.15
C ILE A 45 -4.16 7.25 1.46
N ILE A 46 -3.87 7.71 0.24
CA ILE A 46 -4.76 8.63 -0.51
C ILE A 46 -5.47 7.98 -1.70
N GLY A 47 -5.41 6.65 -1.80
CA GLY A 47 -6.02 5.89 -2.87
C GLY A 47 -5.14 4.72 -3.31
N GLY A 48 -5.32 4.29 -4.56
CA GLY A 48 -4.51 3.23 -5.15
C GLY A 48 -5.06 2.73 -6.48
N HIS A 49 -4.43 1.69 -6.99
CA HIS A 49 -4.85 1.00 -8.21
C HIS A 49 -4.69 -0.51 -8.06
N THR A 50 -5.67 -1.25 -8.58
CA THR A 50 -5.68 -2.71 -8.58
C THR A 50 -5.75 -3.23 -10.01
N ILE A 51 -4.90 -4.21 -10.33
CA ILE A 51 -4.92 -4.95 -11.60
C ILE A 51 -5.18 -6.43 -11.37
N ARG A 52 -5.62 -7.14 -12.41
CA ARG A 52 -5.57 -8.60 -12.42
C ARG A 52 -4.12 -9.05 -12.56
N ASN A 53 -3.69 -9.97 -11.72
CA ASN A 53 -2.37 -10.59 -11.80
C ASN A 53 -2.47 -12.07 -11.40
N PRO A 54 -1.80 -13.01 -12.10
CA PRO A 54 -1.86 -14.42 -11.73
C PRO A 54 -1.26 -14.71 -10.36
N GLU A 55 -0.31 -13.87 -9.92
CA GLU A 55 0.31 -13.97 -8.60
C GLU A 55 -0.11 -12.79 -7.70
N PRO A 56 -0.28 -12.98 -6.39
CA PRO A 56 -0.58 -11.87 -5.50
C PRO A 56 0.65 -10.96 -5.34
N ILE A 57 0.50 -9.69 -5.69
CA ILE A 57 1.49 -8.63 -5.45
C ILE A 57 0.83 -7.47 -4.71
N TYR A 58 1.55 -6.94 -3.72
CA TYR A 58 1.09 -5.79 -2.95
C TYR A 58 2.26 -4.88 -2.60
N GLY A 59 2.07 -3.57 -2.74
CA GLY A 59 3.05 -2.57 -2.38
C GLY A 59 2.48 -1.17 -2.30
N LEU A 60 3.37 -0.21 -2.03
CA LEU A 60 3.03 1.20 -1.91
C LEU A 60 3.94 2.04 -2.81
N SER A 61 3.36 2.98 -3.55
CA SER A 61 4.10 4.15 -4.04
C SER A 61 4.05 5.21 -2.95
N VAL A 62 5.20 5.64 -2.44
CA VAL A 62 5.28 6.54 -1.28
C VAL A 62 5.97 7.83 -1.68
N THR A 63 5.34 8.96 -1.35
CA THR A 63 5.92 10.30 -1.49
C THR A 63 6.31 10.84 -0.12
N GLY A 64 7.48 11.47 -0.04
CA GLY A 64 7.99 12.11 1.16
C GLY A 64 8.82 13.34 0.83
N ILE A 65 9.24 14.05 1.87
CA ILE A 65 10.12 15.22 1.76
C ILE A 65 11.38 15.02 2.60
N VAL A 66 12.47 15.66 2.17
CA VAL A 66 13.73 15.78 2.92
C VAL A 66 13.96 17.28 3.11
N SER A 67 14.35 17.70 4.31
CA SER A 67 14.57 19.11 4.69
C SER A 67 15.81 19.25 5.54
#